data_AF-A0AAX1NC46-F1
#
_entry.id   AF-A0AAX1NC46-F1
#
_cell.length_a   1.000
_cell.length_b   1.000
_cell.length_c   1.000
_cell.angle_alpha   90.00
_cell.angle_beta   90.00
_cell.angle_gamma   90.00
#
_symmetry.space_group_name_H-M   'P 1'
#
loop_
_entity.id
_entity.type
_entity.pdbx_description
1 polymer ?
#
loop_
_entity_poly.entity_id
_entity_poly.type
_entity_poly.pdbx_seq_one_letter_code
_entity_poly.pdbx_strand_id
1 'polypeptide(L)'
;MKQINKKDILIFIITISICWIFSEYISNYEYFVWRKEIDIFSVISLLITSSIGIYIAVYLNKSIEASKFEKELIIEEVKKIKPIILEIKQGLLDNKLEFNTTINNFKKMGSRLSEIDQLNKILSFNLNVDDIIEDYRILKRNITGISPLVTGEDKLKYIEFGDEIKRSDSISLIDKIGENLIRLASTAYRS
;
A
#
# COMPACT_ATOMS: atom_id res chain seq x y z
N MET A 1 26.50 14.42 40.31
CA MET A 1 25.49 15.40 39.83
C MET A 1 24.94 14.89 38.51
N LYS A 2 23.64 14.57 38.41
CA LYS A 2 23.01 14.14 37.15
C LYS A 2 23.00 15.33 36.18
N GLN A 3 23.53 15.16 34.96
CA GLN A 3 23.45 16.17 33.91
C GLN A 3 21.97 16.40 33.58
N ILE A 4 21.47 17.60 33.85
CA ILE A 4 20.10 18.00 33.51
C ILE A 4 20.03 18.15 31.99
N ASN A 5 19.10 17.44 31.35
CA ASN A 5 18.96 17.41 29.91
C ASN A 5 18.38 18.76 29.41
N LYS A 6 18.84 19.24 28.25
CA LYS A 6 18.35 20.50 27.65
C LYS A 6 16.84 20.50 27.41
N LYS A 7 16.24 19.32 27.17
CA LYS A 7 14.79 19.16 27.02
C LYS A 7 14.04 19.40 28.35
N ASP A 8 14.61 18.97 29.46
CA ASP A 8 13.98 19.13 30.78
C ASP A 8 13.99 20.60 31.21
N ILE A 9 15.05 21.34 30.88
CA ILE A 9 15.14 22.79 31.10
C ILE A 9 14.12 23.53 30.25
N LEU A 10 13.95 23.15 28.98
CA LEU A 10 12.96 23.75 28.09
C LEU A 10 11.53 23.55 28.61
N ILE A 11 11.18 22.32 29.03
CA ILE A 11 9.88 22.01 29.61
C ILE A 11 9.66 22.83 30.88
N PHE A 12 10.68 22.96 31.74
CA PHE A 12 10.58 23.74 32.97
C PHE A 12 10.32 25.23 32.71
N ILE A 13 11.02 25.84 31.74
CA ILE A 13 10.82 27.25 31.35
C ILE A 13 9.41 27.46 30.79
N ILE A 14 8.91 26.55 29.96
CA ILE A 14 7.55 26.61 29.39
C ILE A 14 6.53 26.54 30.52
N THR A 15 6.68 25.62 31.47
CA THR A 15 5.75 25.47 32.60
C THR A 15 5.72 26.72 33.49
N ILE A 16 6.89 27.30 33.82
CA ILE A 16 6.94 28.55 34.60
C ILE A 16 6.28 29.71 33.86
N SER A 17 6.50 29.81 32.55
CA SER A 17 5.91 30.88 31.73
C SER A 17 4.38 30.76 31.70
N ILE A 18 3.85 29.54 31.57
CA ILE A 18 2.41 29.27 31.63
C ILE A 18 1.84 29.61 33.02
N CYS A 19 2.54 29.23 34.10
CA CYS A 19 2.11 29.55 35.46
C CYS A 19 2.09 31.07 35.73
N TRP A 20 3.08 31.81 35.23
CA TRP A 20 3.14 33.26 35.39
C TRP A 20 2.00 33.95 34.62
N ILE A 21 1.79 33.57 33.36
CA ILE A 21 0.67 34.09 32.55
C ILE A 21 -0.67 33.77 33.24
N PHE A 22 -0.83 32.55 33.76
CA PHE A 22 -2.04 32.13 34.48
C PHE A 22 -2.25 32.90 35.79
N SER A 23 -1.17 33.18 36.52
CA SER A 23 -1.21 33.96 37.77
C SER A 23 -1.61 35.42 37.52
N GLU A 24 -1.03 36.04 36.48
CA GLU A 24 -1.37 37.41 36.05
C GLU A 24 -2.80 37.50 35.51
N TYR A 25 -3.31 36.40 34.96
CA TYR A 25 -4.67 36.30 34.47
C TYR A 25 -5.70 36.18 35.61
N ILE A 26 -5.39 35.41 36.66
CA ILE A 26 -6.22 35.30 37.87
C ILE A 26 -6.23 36.60 38.67
N SER A 27 -5.09 37.30 38.79
CA SER A 27 -5.02 38.57 39.53
C SER A 27 -5.91 39.66 38.93
N ASN A 28 -6.15 39.59 37.61
CA ASN A 28 -7.03 40.50 36.87
C ASN A 28 -8.48 40.00 36.73
N TYR A 29 -8.91 39.01 37.52
CA TYR A 29 -10.26 38.42 37.46
C TYR A 29 -11.36 39.47 37.61
N GLU A 30 -11.18 40.50 38.44
CA GLU A 30 -12.15 41.60 38.59
C GLU A 30 -12.38 42.40 37.29
N TYR A 31 -11.37 42.48 36.41
CA TYR A 31 -11.47 43.15 35.10
C TYR A 31 -12.35 42.37 34.11
N PHE A 32 -12.42 41.05 34.24
CA PHE A 32 -13.27 40.17 33.42
C PHE A 32 -14.73 40.11 33.91
N VAL A 33 -14.99 40.49 35.16
CA VAL A 33 -16.35 40.53 35.73
C VAL A 33 -17.08 41.83 35.38
N TRP A 34 -16.35 42.93 35.10
CA TRP A 34 -16.92 44.28 35.07
C TRP A 34 -17.66 44.70 33.79
N ARG A 35 -17.57 43.92 32.69
CA ARG A 35 -18.51 43.99 31.56
C ARG A 35 -18.83 42.57 31.09
N LYS A 36 -19.97 42.04 31.57
CA LYS A 36 -20.55 40.76 31.17
C LYS A 36 -20.72 40.67 29.65
N GLU A 37 -19.81 40.00 28.96
CA GLU A 37 -20.15 39.36 27.67
C GLU A 37 -19.53 37.98 27.52
N ILE A 38 -18.41 37.66 28.18
CA ILE A 38 -17.77 36.35 28.04
C ILE A 38 -17.31 35.82 29.40
N ASP A 39 -17.87 34.68 29.80
CA ASP A 39 -17.50 33.95 31.00
C ASP A 39 -16.14 33.25 30.82
N ILE A 40 -15.28 33.35 31.85
CA ILE A 40 -13.93 32.81 31.84
C ILE A 40 -13.89 31.29 31.68
N PHE A 41 -14.86 30.60 32.30
CA PHE A 41 -15.00 29.17 32.16
C PHE A 41 -15.39 28.80 30.72
N SER A 42 -16.17 29.66 30.06
CA SER A 42 -16.52 29.50 28.65
C SER A 42 -15.29 29.65 27.73
N VAL A 43 -14.39 30.60 28.00
CA VAL A 43 -13.12 30.74 27.24
C VAL A 43 -12.20 29.53 27.44
N ILE A 44 -12.01 29.10 28.69
CA ILE A 44 -11.17 27.94 29.01
C ILE A 44 -11.78 26.67 28.41
N SER A 45 -13.10 26.48 28.53
CA SER A 45 -13.80 25.35 27.93
C SER A 45 -13.68 25.37 26.41
N LEU A 46 -13.77 26.54 25.76
CA LEU A 46 -13.57 26.67 24.32
C LEU A 46 -12.14 26.28 23.91
N LEU A 47 -11.13 26.73 24.64
CA LEU A 47 -9.73 26.39 24.38
C LEU A 47 -9.48 24.88 24.55
N ILE A 48 -9.99 24.26 25.61
CA ILE A 48 -9.86 22.82 25.85
C ILE A 48 -10.58 22.04 24.75
N THR A 49 -11.84 22.34 24.48
CA THR A 49 -12.64 21.66 23.46
C THR A 49 -12.02 21.82 22.07
N SER A 50 -11.55 23.02 21.70
CA SER A 50 -10.86 23.27 20.44
C SER A 50 -9.56 22.48 20.34
N SER A 51 -8.78 22.42 21.42
CA SER A 51 -7.51 21.67 21.44
C SER A 51 -7.74 20.16 21.28
N ILE A 52 -8.76 19.62 21.95
CA ILE A 52 -9.18 18.23 21.80
C ILE A 52 -9.67 17.96 20.37
N GLY A 53 -10.47 18.87 19.81
CA GLY A 53 -10.95 18.75 18.43
C GLY A 53 -9.81 18.71 17.41
N ILE A 54 -8.81 19.59 17.56
CA ILE A 54 -7.60 19.58 16.71
C ILE A 54 -6.83 18.26 16.89
N TYR A 55 -6.64 17.80 18.13
CA TYR A 55 -5.95 16.54 18.40
C TYR A 55 -6.65 15.35 17.71
N ILE A 56 -7.97 15.25 17.85
CA ILE A 56 -8.77 14.20 17.21
C ILE A 56 -8.65 14.30 15.69
N ALA A 57 -8.76 15.50 15.12
CA ALA A 57 -8.64 15.72 13.68
C ALA A 57 -7.27 15.27 13.14
N VAL A 58 -6.18 15.62 13.83
CA VAL A 58 -4.82 15.19 13.45
C VAL A 58 -4.67 13.68 13.57
N TYR A 59 -5.16 13.08 14.65
CA TYR A 59 -5.12 11.63 14.86
C TYR A 59 -5.88 10.87 13.76
N LEU A 60 -7.11 11.30 13.46
CA LEU A 60 -7.94 10.72 12.40
C LEU A 60 -7.27 10.88 11.03
N ASN A 61 -6.75 12.06 10.71
CA ASN A 61 -6.06 12.28 9.44
C ASN A 61 -4.88 11.33 9.26
N LYS A 62 -4.08 11.14 10.32
CA LYS A 62 -2.95 10.19 10.30
C LYS A 62 -3.41 8.74 10.10
N SER A 63 -4.51 8.32 10.74
CA SER A 63 -5.05 6.97 10.53
C SER A 63 -5.58 6.75 9.11
N ILE A 64 -6.24 7.76 8.53
CA ILE A 64 -6.76 7.70 7.15
C ILE A 64 -5.60 7.64 6.15
N GLU A 65 -4.55 8.43 6.38
CA GLU A 65 -3.36 8.45 5.54
C GLU A 65 -2.62 7.11 5.57
N ALA A 66 -2.45 6.50 6.75
CA ALA A 66 -1.87 5.16 6.88
C ALA A 66 -2.68 4.11 6.11
N SER A 67 -4.01 4.11 6.27
CA SER A 67 -4.88 3.19 5.54
C SER A 67 -4.80 3.39 4.02
N LYS A 68 -4.76 4.65 3.54
CA LYS A 68 -4.58 4.93 2.10
C LYS A 68 -3.25 4.40 1.58
N PHE A 69 -2.17 4.63 2.33
CA PHE A 69 -0.84 4.16 1.99
C PHE A 69 -0.79 2.63 1.89
N GLU A 70 -1.38 1.92 2.85
CA GLU A 70 -1.47 0.45 2.85
C GLU A 70 -2.17 -0.09 1.60
N LYS A 71 -3.28 0.53 1.18
CA LYS A 71 -4.01 0.17 -0.05
C LYS A 71 -3.18 0.43 -1.29
N GLU A 72 -2.44 1.54 -1.30
CA GLU A 72 -1.62 1.94 -2.44
C GLU A 72 -0.48 0.96 -2.69
N LEU A 73 0.10 0.36 -1.65
CA LEU A 73 1.13 -0.68 -1.79
C LEU A 73 0.65 -1.90 -2.59
N ILE A 74 -0.53 -2.44 -2.26
CA ILE A 74 -1.13 -3.58 -2.99
C ILE A 74 -1.37 -3.18 -4.47
N ILE A 75 -1.95 -2.00 -4.68
CA ILE A 75 -2.27 -1.49 -6.02
C ILE A 75 -0.99 -1.30 -6.85
N GLU A 76 0.10 -0.82 -6.23
CA GLU A 76 1.39 -0.64 -6.89
C GLU A 76 1.97 -1.98 -7.37
N GLU A 77 1.92 -3.01 -6.54
CA GLU A 77 2.40 -4.34 -6.91
C GLU A 77 1.56 -4.95 -8.04
N VAL A 78 0.23 -4.77 -8.01
CA VAL A 78 -0.65 -5.18 -9.12
C VAL A 78 -0.28 -4.43 -10.42
N LYS A 79 -0.02 -3.13 -10.36
CA LYS A 79 0.39 -2.33 -11.53
C LYS A 79 1.70 -2.85 -12.14
N LYS A 80 2.65 -3.32 -11.33
CA LYS A 80 3.92 -3.91 -11.80
C LYS A 80 3.73 -5.24 -12.52
N ILE A 81 2.67 -6.00 -12.22
CA ILE A 81 2.37 -7.28 -12.89
C ILE A 81 1.73 -7.06 -14.27
N LYS A 82 0.94 -6.00 -14.46
CA LYS A 82 0.24 -5.71 -15.72
C LYS A 82 1.13 -5.76 -16.98
N PRO A 83 2.29 -5.07 -17.06
CA PRO A 83 3.14 -5.14 -18.25
C PRO A 83 3.67 -6.54 -18.52
N ILE A 84 3.95 -7.34 -17.47
CA ILE A 84 4.41 -8.72 -17.61
C ILE A 84 3.34 -9.58 -18.26
N ILE A 85 2.08 -9.45 -17.81
CA ILE A 85 0.94 -10.18 -18.39
C ILE A 85 0.77 -9.82 -19.87
N LEU A 86 0.85 -8.54 -20.21
CA LEU A 86 0.71 -8.08 -21.60
C LEU A 86 1.83 -8.64 -22.50
N GLU A 87 3.06 -8.68 -22.01
CA GLU A 87 4.20 -9.22 -22.76
C GLU A 87 4.05 -10.72 -23.03
N ILE A 88 3.67 -11.50 -22.02
CA ILE A 88 3.42 -12.94 -22.20
C ILE A 88 2.21 -13.16 -23.13
N LYS A 89 1.14 -12.38 -22.96
CA LYS A 89 -0.05 -12.46 -23.84
C LYS A 89 0.33 -12.20 -25.29
N GLN A 90 1.11 -11.16 -25.56
CA GLN A 90 1.55 -10.83 -26.91
C GLN A 90 2.37 -11.96 -27.52
N GLY A 91 3.33 -12.53 -26.77
CA GLY A 91 4.11 -13.66 -27.25
C GLY A 91 3.28 -14.93 -27.48
N LEU A 92 2.20 -15.16 -26.71
CA LEU A 92 1.25 -16.23 -26.99
C LEU A 92 0.46 -15.98 -28.28
N LEU A 93 0.02 -14.74 -28.54
CA LEU A 93 -0.69 -14.38 -29.77
C LEU A 93 0.21 -14.51 -31.00
N ASP A 94 1.47 -14.12 -30.87
CA ASP A 94 2.48 -14.22 -31.94
C ASP A 94 3.05 -15.64 -32.11
N ASN A 95 2.57 -16.59 -31.30
CA ASN A 95 3.04 -17.97 -31.21
C ASN A 95 4.54 -18.12 -30.92
N LYS A 96 5.17 -17.06 -30.39
CA LYS A 96 6.62 -16.96 -30.17
C LYS A 96 6.90 -16.24 -28.87
N LEU A 97 7.46 -16.96 -27.92
CA LEU A 97 7.90 -16.44 -26.64
C LEU A 97 9.42 -16.53 -26.56
N GLU A 98 10.13 -15.43 -26.33
CA GLU A 98 11.57 -15.49 -26.09
C GLU A 98 11.86 -16.20 -24.77
N PHE A 99 12.69 -17.26 -24.81
CA PHE A 99 12.86 -18.18 -23.68
C PHE A 99 13.35 -17.48 -22.41
N ASN A 100 14.47 -16.76 -22.49
CA ASN A 100 15.08 -16.09 -21.34
C ASN A 100 14.18 -15.00 -20.75
N THR A 101 13.56 -14.20 -21.62
CA THR A 101 12.63 -13.15 -21.24
C THR A 101 11.40 -13.73 -20.55
N THR A 102 10.83 -14.82 -21.08
CA THR A 102 9.68 -15.51 -20.49
C THR A 102 10.00 -16.08 -19.11
N ILE A 103 11.14 -16.75 -18.94
CA ILE A 103 11.58 -17.26 -17.63
C ILE A 103 11.75 -16.12 -16.61
N ASN A 104 12.37 -15.02 -17.03
CA ASN A 104 12.55 -13.85 -16.17
C ASN A 104 11.21 -13.22 -15.79
N ASN A 105 10.27 -13.16 -16.73
CA ASN A 105 8.92 -12.63 -16.52
C ASN A 105 8.13 -13.46 -15.52
N PHE A 106 8.18 -14.81 -15.62
CA PHE A 106 7.60 -15.66 -14.59
C PHE A 106 8.26 -15.48 -13.22
N LYS A 107 9.59 -15.35 -13.18
CA LYS A 107 10.30 -15.09 -11.91
C LYS A 107 9.84 -13.78 -11.26
N LYS A 108 9.76 -12.70 -12.05
CA LYS A 108 9.30 -11.38 -11.59
C LYS A 108 7.85 -11.45 -11.12
N MET A 109 6.95 -12.00 -11.93
CA MET A 109 5.54 -12.13 -11.59
C MET A 109 5.33 -12.95 -10.31
N GLY A 110 6.05 -14.06 -10.14
CA GLY A 110 6.00 -14.87 -8.93
C GLY A 110 6.45 -14.10 -7.67
N SER A 111 7.53 -13.31 -7.76
CA SER A 111 7.97 -12.45 -6.64
C SER A 111 6.87 -11.47 -6.24
N ARG A 112 6.26 -10.80 -7.23
CA ARG A 112 5.23 -9.79 -7.01
C ARG A 112 3.96 -10.36 -6.42
N LEU A 113 3.51 -11.53 -6.89
CA LEU A 113 2.37 -12.24 -6.29
C LEU A 113 2.67 -12.66 -4.85
N SER A 114 3.91 -13.09 -4.55
CA SER A 114 4.32 -13.39 -3.18
C SER A 114 4.33 -12.15 -2.29
N GLU A 115 4.77 -11.00 -2.81
CA GLU A 115 4.74 -9.72 -2.10
C GLU A 115 3.30 -9.30 -1.79
N ILE A 116 2.37 -9.44 -2.76
CA ILE A 116 0.94 -9.17 -2.55
C ILE A 116 0.35 -10.07 -1.46
N ASP A 117 0.64 -11.38 -1.47
CA ASP A 117 0.15 -12.31 -0.45
C ASP A 117 0.69 -11.96 0.95
N GLN A 118 1.97 -11.59 1.05
CA GLN A 118 2.55 -11.13 2.32
C GLN A 118 1.91 -9.83 2.82
N LEU A 119 1.74 -8.84 1.94
CA LEU A 119 1.07 -7.58 2.28
C LEU A 119 -0.38 -7.83 2.71
N ASN A 120 -1.11 -8.70 2.00
CA ASN A 120 -2.48 -9.06 2.36
C ASN A 120 -2.58 -9.66 3.78
N LYS A 121 -1.60 -10.48 4.18
CA LYS A 121 -1.51 -11.07 5.52
C LYS A 121 -1.14 -10.05 6.60
N ILE A 122 -0.14 -9.20 6.33
CA ILE A 122 0.34 -8.20 7.29
C ILE A 122 -0.72 -7.12 7.52
N LEU A 123 -1.36 -6.66 6.45
CA LEU A 123 -2.32 -5.57 6.45
C LEU A 123 -3.77 -6.05 6.69
N SER A 124 -3.98 -7.37 6.79
CA SER A 124 -5.26 -8.00 7.09
C SER A 124 -6.39 -7.61 6.11
N PHE A 125 -6.08 -7.40 4.83
CA PHE A 125 -7.06 -6.99 3.81
C PHE A 125 -8.06 -8.10 3.44
N ASN A 126 -7.88 -9.34 3.92
CA ASN A 126 -8.73 -10.50 3.62
C ASN A 126 -9.04 -10.66 2.12
N LEU A 127 -8.09 -10.31 1.26
CA LEU A 127 -8.22 -10.45 -0.18
C LEU A 127 -8.02 -11.91 -0.56
N ASN A 128 -8.79 -12.39 -1.54
CA ASN A 128 -8.58 -13.72 -2.11
C ASN A 128 -7.44 -13.64 -3.16
N VAL A 129 -6.23 -14.02 -2.74
CA VAL A 129 -5.03 -14.07 -3.59
C VAL A 129 -4.76 -15.49 -4.11
N ASP A 130 -5.30 -16.51 -3.45
CA ASP A 130 -4.98 -17.92 -3.69
C ASP A 130 -5.36 -18.36 -5.11
N ASP A 131 -6.53 -17.93 -5.60
CA ASP A 131 -6.98 -18.23 -6.97
C ASP A 131 -6.01 -17.69 -8.03
N ILE A 132 -5.44 -16.50 -7.79
CA ILE A 132 -4.48 -15.86 -8.70
C ILE A 132 -3.16 -16.63 -8.71
N ILE A 133 -2.70 -17.05 -7.53
CA ILE A 133 -1.47 -17.84 -7.39
C ILE A 133 -1.61 -19.17 -8.09
N GLU A 134 -2.77 -19.82 -7.97
CA GLU A 134 -2.99 -21.11 -8.60
C GLU A 134 -3.10 -21.00 -10.12
N ASP A 135 -3.86 -20.04 -10.64
CA ASP A 135 -3.93 -19.78 -12.09
C ASP A 135 -2.53 -19.47 -12.66
N TYR A 136 -1.72 -18.67 -11.94
CA TYR A 136 -0.32 -18.41 -12.30
C TYR A 136 0.54 -19.68 -12.33
N ARG A 137 0.40 -20.60 -11.38
CA ARG A 137 1.15 -21.86 -11.35
C ARG A 137 0.81 -22.74 -12.54
N ILE A 138 -0.48 -22.85 -12.87
CA ILE A 138 -0.95 -23.61 -14.03
C ILE A 138 -0.38 -23.02 -15.31
N LEU A 139 -0.49 -21.69 -15.49
CA LEU A 139 0.06 -20.98 -16.64
C LEU A 139 1.57 -21.22 -16.77
N LYS A 140 2.32 -21.02 -15.68
CA LYS A 140 3.77 -21.24 -15.66
C LYS A 140 4.11 -22.66 -16.11
N ARG A 141 3.44 -23.67 -15.56
CA ARG A 141 3.66 -25.07 -15.93
C ARG A 141 3.39 -25.32 -17.40
N ASN A 142 2.29 -24.77 -17.94
CA ASN A 142 1.93 -24.94 -19.35
C ASN A 142 2.99 -24.37 -20.28
N ILE A 143 3.54 -23.20 -19.96
CA ILE A 143 4.52 -22.51 -20.81
C ILE A 143 5.92 -23.12 -20.64
N THR A 144 6.38 -23.34 -19.41
CA THR A 144 7.73 -23.89 -19.16
C THR A 144 7.85 -25.37 -19.46
N GLY A 145 6.72 -26.09 -19.59
CA GLY A 145 6.70 -27.49 -19.99
C GLY A 145 6.94 -27.70 -21.49
N ILE A 146 6.98 -26.64 -22.29
CA ILE A 146 7.26 -26.71 -23.72
C ILE A 146 8.76 -26.61 -23.95
N SER A 147 9.32 -27.58 -24.68
CA SER A 147 10.73 -27.57 -25.04
C SER A 147 11.05 -26.35 -25.92
N PRO A 148 12.07 -25.55 -25.57
CA PRO A 148 12.48 -24.42 -26.39
C PRO A 148 13.08 -24.90 -27.72
N LEU A 149 12.87 -24.10 -28.77
CA LEU A 149 13.55 -24.26 -30.04
C LEU A 149 15.01 -23.83 -29.91
N VAL A 150 15.90 -24.72 -30.37
CA VAL A 150 17.33 -24.47 -30.48
C VAL A 150 17.62 -24.02 -31.91
N THR A 151 18.17 -22.82 -32.08
CA THR A 151 18.55 -22.30 -33.42
C THR A 151 20.02 -21.91 -33.43
N GLY A 152 20.86 -22.66 -34.15
CA GLY A 152 22.30 -22.41 -34.22
C GLY A 152 23.01 -22.56 -32.87
N GLU A 153 24.29 -22.15 -32.80
CA GLU A 153 25.22 -22.26 -31.65
C GLU A 153 24.52 -22.18 -30.27
N ASP A 154 24.06 -23.33 -29.77
CA ASP A 154 23.55 -23.62 -28.42
C ASP A 154 22.70 -22.57 -27.69
N LYS A 155 21.94 -21.74 -28.40
CA LYS A 155 21.08 -20.71 -27.79
C LYS A 155 19.61 -21.09 -27.89
N LEU A 156 19.05 -21.47 -26.74
CA LEU A 156 17.61 -21.56 -26.51
C LEU A 156 16.99 -20.18 -26.83
N LYS A 157 16.19 -20.11 -27.90
CA LYS A 157 15.75 -18.80 -28.41
C LYS A 157 14.27 -18.56 -28.17
N TYR A 158 13.42 -19.49 -28.59
CA TYR A 158 11.97 -19.31 -28.53
C TYR A 158 11.25 -20.54 -27.97
N ILE A 159 10.10 -20.31 -27.35
CA ILE A 159 9.07 -21.31 -27.09
C ILE A 159 8.00 -21.07 -28.15
N GLU A 160 7.74 -22.08 -28.99
CA GLU A 160 6.67 -22.07 -29.99
C GLU A 160 5.63 -23.14 -29.63
N PHE A 161 4.35 -22.77 -29.69
CA PHE A 161 3.28 -23.73 -29.41
C PHE A 161 2.95 -24.50 -30.68
N GLY A 162 3.16 -25.81 -30.64
CA GLY A 162 2.65 -26.74 -31.67
C GLY A 162 1.20 -27.18 -31.43
N ASP A 163 0.67 -26.94 -30.23
CA ASP A 163 -0.68 -27.32 -29.81
C ASP A 163 -1.53 -26.06 -29.61
N GLU A 164 -2.44 -25.79 -30.55
CA GLU A 164 -3.32 -24.62 -30.51
C GLU A 164 -4.26 -24.61 -29.30
N ILE A 165 -4.67 -25.78 -28.81
CA ILE A 165 -5.56 -25.89 -27.65
C ILE A 165 -4.81 -25.41 -26.40
N LYS A 166 -3.59 -25.90 -26.17
CA LYS A 166 -2.76 -25.44 -25.05
C LYS A 166 -2.42 -23.96 -25.11
N ARG A 167 -2.23 -23.42 -26.32
CA ARG A 167 -2.00 -21.97 -26.52
C ARG A 167 -3.25 -21.18 -26.14
N SER A 168 -4.41 -21.59 -26.63
CA SER A 168 -5.71 -20.97 -26.32
C SER A 168 -6.00 -21.01 -24.82
N ASP A 169 -5.77 -22.14 -24.16
CA ASP A 169 -5.94 -22.29 -22.71
C ASP A 169 -5.01 -21.36 -21.92
N SER A 170 -3.77 -21.20 -22.38
CA SER A 170 -2.79 -20.30 -21.75
C SER A 170 -3.19 -18.83 -21.90
N ILE A 171 -3.77 -18.44 -23.04
CA ILE A 171 -4.33 -17.09 -23.26
C ILE A 171 -5.51 -16.84 -22.32
N SER A 172 -6.43 -17.80 -22.23
CA SER A 172 -7.60 -17.73 -21.32
C SER A 172 -7.18 -17.59 -19.86
N LEU A 173 -6.18 -18.37 -19.42
CA LEU A 173 -5.61 -18.26 -18.07
C LEU A 173 -4.99 -16.88 -17.82
N ILE A 174 -4.27 -16.32 -18.79
CA ILE A 174 -3.70 -14.98 -18.69
C ILE A 174 -4.77 -13.91 -18.50
N ASP A 175 -5.87 -14.01 -19.25
CA ASP A 175 -6.97 -13.06 -19.15
C ASP A 175 -7.66 -13.17 -17.80
N LYS A 176 -7.91 -14.39 -17.33
CA LYS A 176 -8.45 -14.66 -16.00
C LYS A 176 -7.57 -14.10 -14.87
N ILE A 177 -6.24 -14.28 -14.97
CA ILE A 177 -5.29 -13.70 -14.01
C ILE A 177 -5.36 -12.17 -14.03
N GLY A 178 -5.40 -11.57 -15.22
CA GLY A 178 -5.52 -10.12 -15.39
C GLY A 178 -6.79 -9.56 -14.76
N GLU A 179 -7.94 -10.19 -15.00
CA GLU A 179 -9.23 -9.82 -14.41
C GLU A 179 -9.21 -9.94 -12.88
N ASN A 180 -8.69 -11.05 -12.36
CA ASN A 180 -8.62 -11.26 -10.92
C ASN A 180 -7.68 -10.27 -10.23
N LEU A 181 -6.58 -9.87 -10.86
CA LEU A 181 -5.70 -8.81 -10.35
C LEU A 181 -6.39 -7.44 -10.34
N ILE A 182 -7.18 -7.11 -11.37
CA ILE A 182 -7.98 -5.88 -11.41
C ILE A 182 -9.02 -5.90 -10.28
N ARG A 183 -9.72 -7.03 -10.12
CA ARG A 183 -10.70 -7.21 -9.04
C ARG A 183 -10.02 -7.08 -7.67
N LEU A 184 -8.84 -7.66 -7.50
CA LEU A 184 -8.06 -7.55 -6.26
C LEU A 184 -7.70 -6.09 -5.96
N ALA A 185 -7.16 -5.35 -6.93
CA ALA A 185 -6.86 -3.92 -6.76
C ALA A 185 -8.12 -3.09 -6.46
N SER A 186 -9.25 -3.39 -7.10
CA SER A 186 -10.52 -2.71 -6.83
C SER A 186 -11.08 -3.02 -5.43
N THR A 187 -10.83 -4.24 -4.94
CA THR A 187 -11.26 -4.66 -3.61
C THR A 187 -10.38 -4.00 -2.56
N ALA A 188 -9.06 -4.00 -2.76
CA ALA A 188 -8.10 -3.28 -1.90
C ALA A 188 -8.41 -1.79 -1.82
N TYR A 189 -8.88 -1.16 -2.90
CA TYR A 189 -9.28 0.25 -2.87
C TYR A 189 -10.54 0.49 -2.01
N ARG A 190 -11.45 -0.49 -1.94
CA ARG A 190 -12.75 -0.38 -1.26
C ARG A 190 -12.71 -0.78 0.22
N SER A 191 -11.91 -1.77 0.59
CA SER A 191 -11.58 -2.14 1.98
C SER A 191 -10.79 -1.01 2.61
#